data_AF-A0A1Q7UA23-F1
#
_entry.id   AF-A0A1Q7UA23-F1
#
_cell.length_a   1.000
_cell.length_b   1.000
_cell.length_c   1.000
_cell.angle_alpha   90.00
_cell.angle_beta   90.00
_cell.angle_gamma   90.00
#
_symmetry.space_group_name_H-M   'P 1'
#
loop_
_entity.id
_entity.type
_entity.pdbx_description
1 polymer ?
#
loop_
_entity_poly.entity_id
_entity_poly.type
_entity_poly.pdbx_seq_one_letter_code
_entity_poly.pdbx_strand_id
1 'polypeptide(L)'
;MYTSGQVLLAEGRTVTIDWDTHNVADPSYDVARMLIGFKRMGLEHFGSLHALDGVADVFLKTYVTTGRSPVTTRVAFQKAAICLERAKRDLDKQTSGWRKRAETMLDEGLRILNQEAH
;
A
#
# COMPACT_ATOMS: atom_id res chain seq x y z
N MET A 1 2.82 -5.64 10.15
CA MET A 1 2.12 -5.04 8.96
C MET A 1 3.05 -5.18 7.76
N TYR A 2 2.62 -5.62 6.57
CA TYR A 2 3.55 -5.78 5.42
C TYR A 2 3.73 -4.48 4.61
N THR A 3 4.88 -3.82 4.73
CA THR A 3 5.35 -2.73 3.86
C THR A 3 6.84 -2.87 3.56
N SER A 4 7.43 -1.94 2.80
CA SER A 4 8.87 -1.94 2.50
C SER A 4 9.75 -1.84 3.75
N GLY A 5 9.22 -1.36 4.88
CA GLY A 5 9.95 -1.34 6.15
C GLY A 5 10.20 -2.74 6.76
N GLN A 6 9.45 -3.76 6.31
CA GLN A 6 9.59 -5.15 6.74
C GLN A 6 10.39 -6.01 5.76
N VAL A 7 10.96 -5.43 4.71
CA VAL A 7 11.68 -6.17 3.67
C VAL A 7 13.16 -5.81 3.72
N LEU A 8 14.00 -6.81 3.98
CA LEU A 8 15.45 -6.71 3.88
C LEU A 8 15.90 -7.30 2.55
N LEU A 9 16.76 -6.57 1.84
CA LEU A 9 17.41 -7.05 0.62
C LEU A 9 18.80 -7.59 0.98
N ALA A 10 19.08 -8.85 0.66
CA ALA A 10 20.36 -9.48 0.95
C ALA A 10 20.76 -10.41 -0.20
N GLU A 11 21.89 -10.12 -0.86
CA GLU A 11 22.52 -11.00 -1.86
C GLU A 11 21.56 -11.58 -2.92
N GLY A 12 20.75 -10.72 -3.54
CA GLY A 12 19.77 -11.13 -4.56
C GLY A 12 18.53 -11.85 -3.99
N ARG A 13 18.33 -11.83 -2.68
CA ARG A 13 17.17 -12.39 -1.98
C ARG A 13 16.45 -11.31 -1.18
N THR A 14 15.20 -11.61 -0.85
CA THR A 14 14.35 -10.79 0.02
C THR A 14 14.04 -11.58 1.29
N VAL A 15 14.24 -10.98 2.46
CA VAL A 15 13.81 -11.51 3.76
C VAL A 15 12.72 -10.62 4.32
N THR A 16 11.56 -11.20 4.63
CA THR A 16 10.45 -10.49 5.30
C THR A 16 10.52 -10.75 6.80
N ILE A 17 10.45 -9.68 7.60
CA ILE A 17 10.47 -9.71 9.07
C ILE A 17 9.13 -9.22 9.64
N ASP A 18 9.01 -9.17 10.97
CA ASP A 18 7.85 -8.58 11.67
C ASP A 18 6.52 -9.30 11.35
N TRP A 19 6.46 -10.58 11.75
CA TRP A 19 5.35 -11.50 11.48
C TRP A 19 4.26 -11.48 12.57
N ASP A 20 4.28 -10.52 13.50
CA ASP A 20 3.33 -10.43 14.62
C ASP A 20 1.87 -10.24 14.19
N THR A 21 1.65 -9.62 13.03
CA THR A 21 0.33 -9.45 12.39
C THR A 21 0.08 -10.41 11.23
N HIS A 22 0.80 -11.52 11.13
CA HIS A 22 0.57 -12.51 10.07
C HIS A 22 -0.81 -13.16 10.19
N ASN A 23 -1.49 -13.36 9.05
CA ASN A 23 -2.78 -14.05 8.99
C ASN A 23 -3.00 -14.70 7.61
N VAL A 24 -3.91 -15.66 7.54
CA VAL A 24 -4.42 -16.22 6.27
C VAL A 24 -5.43 -15.23 5.69
N ALA A 25 -5.10 -14.64 4.55
CA ALA A 25 -5.91 -13.61 3.90
C ALA A 25 -5.82 -13.69 2.37
N ASP A 26 -6.66 -12.92 1.70
CA ASP A 26 -6.58 -12.69 0.25
C ASP A 26 -5.21 -12.06 -0.11
N PRO A 27 -4.40 -12.64 -1.02
CA PRO A 27 -3.09 -12.10 -1.37
C PRO A 27 -3.11 -10.67 -1.91
N SER A 28 -4.24 -10.22 -2.46
CA SER A 28 -4.42 -8.82 -2.91
C SER A 28 -4.27 -7.82 -1.77
N TYR A 29 -4.48 -8.25 -0.53
CA TYR A 29 -4.29 -7.43 0.67
C TYR A 29 -2.84 -7.00 0.87
N ASP A 30 -1.89 -7.94 0.81
CA ASP A 30 -0.47 -7.64 1.00
C ASP A 30 0.09 -6.82 -0.16
N VAL A 31 -0.36 -7.10 -1.39
CA VAL A 31 -0.04 -6.29 -2.57
C VAL A 31 -0.55 -4.86 -2.38
N ALA A 32 -1.81 -4.68 -2.00
CA ALA A 32 -2.39 -3.36 -1.75
C ALA A 32 -1.65 -2.61 -0.63
N ARG A 33 -1.29 -3.30 0.46
CA ARG A 33 -0.52 -2.70 1.56
C ARG A 33 0.84 -2.18 1.12
N MET A 34 1.57 -2.93 0.29
CA MET A 34 2.85 -2.49 -0.26
C MET A 34 2.66 -1.27 -1.18
N LEU A 35 1.69 -1.32 -2.10
CA LEU A 35 1.42 -0.24 -3.05
C LEU A 35 1.02 1.07 -2.34
N ILE A 36 0.12 1.01 -1.36
CA ILE A 36 -0.24 2.18 -0.55
C ILE A 36 0.93 2.61 0.35
N GLY A 37 1.77 1.67 0.77
CA GLY A 37 3.04 1.96 1.45
C GLY A 37 3.95 2.87 0.62
N PHE A 38 4.12 2.59 -0.68
CA PHE A 38 4.88 3.45 -1.59
C PHE A 38 4.24 4.82 -1.75
N LYS A 39 2.91 4.92 -1.91
CA LYS A 39 2.23 6.22 -1.97
C LYS A 39 2.48 7.06 -0.72
N ARG A 40 2.38 6.43 0.45
CA ARG A 40 2.61 7.10 1.73
C ARG A 40 4.05 7.56 1.89
N MET A 41 5.02 6.71 1.52
CA MET A 41 6.43 7.09 1.47
C MET A 41 6.70 8.23 0.48
N GLY A 42 6.03 8.20 -0.68
CA GLY A 42 6.04 9.28 -1.67
C GLY A 42 5.60 10.62 -1.05
N LEU A 43 4.48 10.61 -0.34
CA LEU A 43 3.97 11.81 0.33
C LEU A 43 4.90 12.28 1.46
N GLU A 44 5.39 11.36 2.29
CA GLU A 44 6.21 11.67 3.47
C GLU A 44 7.61 12.22 3.11
N HIS A 45 8.24 11.70 2.05
CA HIS A 45 9.61 12.06 1.69
C HIS A 45 9.74 12.96 0.46
N PHE A 46 8.75 12.96 -0.43
CA PHE A 46 8.80 13.69 -1.71
C PHE A 46 7.61 14.63 -1.92
N GLY A 47 6.69 14.72 -0.95
CA GLY A 47 5.53 15.61 -1.01
C GLY A 47 4.46 15.20 -2.02
N SER A 48 4.54 14.00 -2.62
CA SER A 48 3.61 13.54 -3.65
C SER A 48 3.31 12.04 -3.53
N LEU A 49 2.02 11.68 -3.55
CA LEU A 49 1.56 10.28 -3.59
C LEU A 49 2.04 9.52 -4.84
N HIS A 50 2.44 10.25 -5.89
CA HIS A 50 2.82 9.68 -7.18
C HIS A 50 4.33 9.59 -7.37
N ALA A 51 5.12 10.08 -6.41
CA ALA A 51 6.59 10.13 -6.51
C ALA A 51 7.22 8.73 -6.70
N LEU A 52 6.54 7.66 -6.25
CA LEU A 52 7.02 6.28 -6.31
C LEU A 52 6.13 5.38 -7.19
N ASP A 53 5.30 5.94 -8.08
CA ASP A 53 4.41 5.13 -8.93
C ASP A 53 5.21 4.16 -9.83
N GLY A 54 6.36 4.56 -10.36
CA GLY A 54 7.21 3.66 -11.14
C GLY A 54 7.73 2.46 -10.34
N VAL A 55 8.03 2.63 -9.04
CA VAL A 55 8.41 1.52 -8.15
C VAL A 55 7.21 0.61 -7.89
N ALA A 56 6.04 1.21 -7.68
CA ALA A 56 4.79 0.48 -7.47
C ALA A 56 4.42 -0.38 -8.69
N ASP A 57 4.60 0.15 -9.91
CA ASP A 57 4.36 -0.56 -11.16
C ASP A 57 5.31 -1.74 -11.35
N VAL A 58 6.61 -1.55 -11.10
CA VAL A 58 7.60 -2.64 -11.17
C VAL A 58 7.27 -3.74 -10.15
N PHE A 59 6.91 -3.37 -8.93
CA PHE A 59 6.51 -4.33 -7.89
C PHE A 59 5.29 -5.14 -8.33
N LEU A 60 4.21 -4.47 -8.76
CA LEU A 60 2.97 -5.14 -9.17
C LEU A 60 3.18 -6.03 -10.39
N LYS A 61 3.87 -5.53 -11.42
CA LYS A 61 4.18 -6.30 -12.63
C LYS A 61 4.98 -7.55 -12.29
N THR A 62 6.00 -7.43 -11.44
CA THR A 62 6.82 -8.57 -11.01
C THR A 62 5.96 -9.57 -10.25
N TYR A 63 5.16 -9.10 -9.28
CA TYR A 63 4.29 -9.96 -8.49
C TYR A 63 3.31 -10.75 -9.35
N VAL A 64 2.61 -10.09 -10.29
CA VAL A 64 1.68 -10.74 -11.23
C VAL A 64 2.40 -11.73 -12.13
N THR A 65 3.59 -11.39 -12.65
CA THR A 65 4.35 -12.27 -13.55
C THR A 65 4.84 -13.54 -12.85
N THR A 66 5.22 -13.43 -11.56
CA THR A 66 5.71 -14.56 -10.77
C THR A 66 4.60 -15.34 -10.05
N GLY A 67 3.42 -14.74 -9.93
CA GLY A 67 2.30 -15.25 -9.15
C GLY A 67 1.53 -16.37 -9.87
N ARG A 68 0.86 -17.22 -9.09
CA ARG A 68 0.03 -18.34 -9.61
C ARG A 68 -1.48 -18.05 -9.60
N SER A 69 -1.91 -16.90 -9.07
CA SER A 69 -3.32 -16.58 -8.82
C SER A 69 -3.68 -15.21 -9.39
N PRO A 70 -4.91 -15.01 -9.94
CA PRO A 70 -5.36 -13.72 -10.46
C PRO A 70 -5.62 -12.74 -9.30
N VAL A 71 -4.55 -12.17 -8.78
CA VAL A 71 -4.56 -11.22 -7.66
C VAL A 71 -5.24 -9.91 -8.05
N THR A 72 -5.27 -9.58 -9.34
CA THR A 72 -5.68 -8.28 -9.89
C THR A 72 -7.12 -7.89 -9.56
N THR A 73 -8.06 -8.83 -9.48
CA THR A 73 -9.50 -8.54 -9.39
C THR A 73 -9.94 -7.85 -8.09
N ARG A 74 -9.13 -7.90 -7.02
CA ARG A 74 -9.48 -7.31 -5.71
C ARG A 74 -8.51 -6.24 -5.23
N VAL A 75 -7.47 -5.93 -6.01
CA VAL A 75 -6.40 -5.02 -5.58
C VAL A 75 -6.94 -3.62 -5.30
N ALA A 76 -7.82 -3.07 -6.13
CA ALA A 76 -8.31 -1.71 -5.88
C ALA A 76 -9.21 -1.62 -4.65
N PHE A 77 -10.11 -2.58 -4.45
CA PHE A 77 -10.90 -2.67 -3.23
C PHE A 77 -9.98 -2.70 -1.99
N GLN A 78 -8.96 -3.57 -2.01
CA GLN A 78 -8.01 -3.64 -0.91
C GLN A 78 -7.19 -2.36 -0.76
N LYS A 79 -6.77 -1.71 -1.84
CA LYS A 79 -6.06 -0.41 -1.78
C LYS A 79 -6.92 0.65 -1.11
N ALA A 80 -8.20 0.74 -1.47
CA ALA A 80 -9.14 1.67 -0.85
C ALA A 80 -9.35 1.38 0.64
N ALA A 81 -9.50 0.10 1.01
CA ALA A 81 -9.60 -0.31 2.41
C ALA A 81 -8.34 0.05 3.22
N ILE A 82 -7.14 -0.16 2.64
CA ILE A 82 -5.88 0.23 3.27
C ILE A 82 -5.76 1.75 3.38
N CYS A 83 -6.19 2.51 2.37
CA CYS A 83 -6.26 3.98 2.45
C CYS A 83 -7.09 4.44 3.66
N LEU A 84 -8.27 3.85 3.87
CA LEU A 84 -9.12 4.13 5.02
C LEU A 84 -8.44 3.75 6.35
N GLU A 85 -7.81 2.57 6.43
CA GLU A 85 -7.05 2.15 7.61
C GLU A 85 -5.93 3.15 7.95
N ARG A 86 -5.22 3.66 6.94
CA ARG A 86 -4.17 4.66 7.11
C ARG A 86 -4.72 5.99 7.59
N ALA A 87 -5.82 6.46 7.01
CA ALA A 87 -6.48 7.69 7.43
C ALA A 87 -6.93 7.61 8.90
N LYS A 88 -7.56 6.49 9.28
CA LYS A 88 -7.92 6.21 10.68
C LYS A 88 -6.69 6.24 11.59
N ARG A 89 -5.59 5.60 11.19
CA ARG A 89 -4.35 5.58 11.99
C ARG A 89 -3.76 6.99 12.19
N ASP A 90 -3.83 7.85 11.18
CA ASP A 90 -3.40 9.26 11.32
C ASP A 90 -4.30 10.03 12.28
N LEU A 91 -5.62 9.80 12.22
CA LEU A 91 -6.59 10.34 13.19
C LEU A 91 -6.34 9.85 14.62
N ASP A 92 -5.98 8.58 14.81
CA ASP A 92 -5.69 8.01 16.13
C ASP A 92 -4.40 8.57 16.73
N LYS A 93 -3.36 8.78 15.90
CA LYS A 93 -2.03 9.24 16.36
C LYS A 93 -1.90 10.74 16.52
N GLN A 94 -2.62 11.52 15.72
CA GLN A 94 -2.65 12.99 15.76
C GLN A 94 -1.28 13.71 15.74
N THR A 95 -0.27 13.11 15.12
CA THR A 95 1.05 13.76 14.97
C THR A 95 0.97 14.96 14.01
N SER A 96 1.95 15.87 14.04
CA SER A 96 1.94 17.07 13.19
C SER A 96 1.56 16.78 11.73
N GLY A 97 0.60 17.54 11.19
CA GLY A 97 0.07 17.36 9.83
C GLY A 97 -0.92 16.19 9.64
N TRP A 98 -1.39 15.55 10.72
CA TRP A 98 -2.26 14.37 10.64
C TRP A 98 -3.56 14.59 9.85
N ARG A 99 -4.21 15.76 9.99
CA ARG A 99 -5.48 16.06 9.29
C ARG A 99 -5.30 15.96 7.78
N LYS A 100 -4.33 16.72 7.27
CA LYS A 100 -3.98 16.72 5.85
C LYS A 100 -3.62 15.32 5.36
N ARG A 101 -2.85 14.54 6.12
CA ARG A 101 -2.52 13.15 5.75
C ARG A 101 -3.74 12.25 5.73
N ALA A 102 -4.61 12.33 6.73
CA ALA A 102 -5.83 11.54 6.81
C ALA A 102 -6.78 11.84 5.65
N GLU A 103 -7.01 13.12 5.36
CA GLU A 103 -7.80 13.59 4.21
C GLU A 103 -7.19 13.10 2.89
N THR A 104 -5.89 13.32 2.69
CA THR A 104 -5.17 12.87 1.48
C THR A 104 -5.32 11.36 1.25
N MET A 105 -5.23 10.55 2.31
CA MET A 105 -5.41 9.11 2.21
C MET A 105 -6.86 8.73 1.92
N LEU A 106 -7.83 9.39 2.54
CA LEU A 106 -9.25 9.14 2.29
C LEU A 106 -9.64 9.48 0.85
N ASP A 107 -9.20 10.64 0.35
CA ASP A 107 -9.44 11.09 -1.02
C ASP A 107 -8.84 10.11 -2.04
N GLU A 108 -7.62 9.62 -1.80
CA GLU A 108 -7.00 8.61 -2.65
C GLU A 108 -7.78 7.30 -2.65
N GLY A 109 -8.29 6.85 -1.49
CA GLY A 109 -9.14 5.67 -1.39
C GLY A 109 -10.43 5.80 -2.20
N LEU A 110 -11.11 6.95 -2.11
CA LEU A 110 -12.32 7.24 -2.89
C LEU A 110 -12.03 7.32 -4.39
N ARG A 111 -10.92 7.97 -4.77
CA ARG A 111 -10.48 8.06 -6.17
C ARG A 111 -10.27 6.67 -6.77
N ILE A 112 -9.63 5.75 -6.03
CA ILE A 112 -9.41 4.38 -6.47
C ILE A 112 -10.73 3.63 -6.70
N LEU A 113 -11.70 3.75 -5.79
CA LEU A 113 -13.01 3.10 -5.95
C LEU A 113 -13.78 3.66 -7.15
N ASN A 114 -13.75 4.96 -7.37
CA ASN A 114 -14.43 5.59 -8.49
C ASN A 114 -13.83 5.21 -9.86
N GLN A 115 -12.54 4.88 -9.92
CA GLN A 115 -11.89 4.45 -11.16
C GLN A 115 -12.23 3.02 -11.59
N GLU A 116 -12.69 2.17 -10.66
CA GLU A 116 -13.13 0.80 -10.98
C GLU A 116 -14.65 0.66 -11.16
N ALA A 117 -15.40 1.73 -10.96
CA ALA A 117 -16.85 1.75 -11.20
C ALA A 117 -17.23 1.92 -12.70
N HIS A 118 -16.23 1.98 -13.59
CA HIS A 118 -16.34 2.18 -15.03
C HIS A 118 -15.52 1.13 -15.79
#